data_AF-A0A1Q8VV12-F1
#
_entry.id   AF-A0A1Q8VV12-F1
#
_cell.length_a   1.000
_cell.length_b   1.000
_cell.length_c   1.000
_cell.angle_alpha   90.00
_cell.angle_beta   90.00
_cell.angle_gamma   90.00
#
_symmetry.space_group_name_H-M   'P 1'
#
loop_
_entity.id
_entity.type
_entity.pdbx_description
1 polymer ?
#
loop_
_entity_poly.entity_id
_entity_poly.type
_entity_poly.pdbx_seq_one_letter_code
_entity_poly.pdbx_strand_id
1 'polypeptide(L)'
;MTTTGTESGRLRLGTRGSRLALTQSGQVAEALMAAGGGSGVLDIDLVTVRTDGDGDRTPLRQLGGVGVFAARLRHALLDGEVDLVVHSFKDLPTQPVEGLEVICVPPREDPRDALCARDGLTLAALPEGARVGTGSPRRAAQLLAARPDLEVVDLRGNVPTRLARVRGLEVVGVGTDEPVTPSRADAAGDLDAVVLALSGLRRLGLEHCASEVLDLETMLPAPAQGALAVEARAGEDSAELARAVAALDDEPTRLAVTAERALMARLSAGCAAPVGAWARLRGGSREPWGEHAEHGTGGSMGPAGTRASAAMTPPRPGPGREPGRRGRAVQRPRAARRGCSCCGRWSPRSMVARRSAAS
;
A
#
# COMPACT_ATOMS: atom_id res chain seq x y z
N MET A 1 2.25 -16.03 -35.51
CA MET A 1 3.56 -16.09 -34.82
C MET A 1 4.42 -14.97 -35.37
N THR A 2 4.38 -13.82 -34.73
CA THR A 2 5.29 -12.70 -34.98
C THR A 2 6.01 -12.45 -33.69
N THR A 3 7.18 -13.06 -33.57
CA THR A 3 8.14 -12.84 -32.50
C THR A 3 8.71 -11.44 -32.72
N THR A 4 8.11 -10.42 -32.12
CA THR A 4 8.78 -9.13 -31.93
C THR A 4 9.85 -9.36 -30.88
N GLY A 5 11.06 -9.70 -31.34
CA GLY A 5 12.23 -9.68 -30.49
C GLY A 5 12.33 -8.31 -29.84
N THR A 6 12.44 -8.29 -28.52
CA THR A 6 12.95 -7.16 -27.75
C THR A 6 14.20 -6.65 -28.47
N GLU A 7 14.12 -5.45 -29.07
CA GLU A 7 15.31 -4.78 -29.55
C GLU A 7 16.30 -4.71 -28.39
N SER A 8 17.51 -5.19 -28.67
CA SER A 8 18.49 -5.61 -27.68
C SER A 8 18.86 -4.48 -26.71
N GLY A 9 18.41 -4.59 -25.45
CA GLY A 9 18.96 -3.88 -24.29
C GLY A 9 18.05 -2.90 -23.54
N ARG A 10 16.88 -2.53 -24.08
CA ARG A 10 16.03 -1.45 -23.50
C ARG A 10 14.69 -1.95 -22.99
N LEU A 11 14.39 -1.73 -21.71
CA LEU A 11 13.10 -2.06 -21.08
C LEU A 11 12.19 -0.83 -20.99
N ARG A 12 10.90 -1.03 -21.22
CA ARG A 12 9.88 0.01 -21.07
C ARG A 12 9.20 -0.13 -19.70
N LEU A 13 9.35 0.83 -18.82
CA LEU A 13 8.69 0.86 -17.51
C LEU A 13 7.46 1.76 -17.56
N GLY A 14 6.29 1.14 -17.54
CA GLY A 14 4.98 1.77 -17.49
C GLY A 14 4.68 2.44 -16.16
N THR A 15 4.22 3.69 -16.22
CA THR A 15 3.86 4.49 -15.05
C THR A 15 2.61 5.32 -15.29
N ARG A 16 1.89 5.66 -14.21
CA ARG A 16 0.84 6.68 -14.26
C ARG A 16 1.44 8.07 -14.45
N GLY A 17 0.63 9.00 -14.96
CA GLY A 17 1.06 10.39 -15.22
C GLY A 17 1.14 11.29 -13.98
N SER A 18 0.64 10.84 -12.82
CA SER A 18 0.77 11.62 -11.58
C SER A 18 2.23 11.77 -11.18
N ARG A 19 2.63 12.95 -10.68
CA ARG A 19 4.01 13.22 -10.26
C ARG A 19 4.56 12.18 -9.27
N LEU A 20 3.75 11.74 -8.30
CA LEU A 20 4.18 10.70 -7.36
C LEU A 20 4.48 9.37 -8.06
N ALA A 21 3.66 8.98 -9.04
CA ALA A 21 3.90 7.75 -9.80
C ALA A 21 5.17 7.88 -10.67
N LEU A 22 5.36 9.00 -11.37
CA LEU A 22 6.58 9.28 -12.12
C LEU A 22 7.83 9.24 -11.22
N THR A 23 7.77 9.85 -10.04
CA THR A 23 8.88 9.81 -9.08
C THR A 23 9.15 8.38 -8.57
N GLN A 24 8.11 7.62 -8.22
CA GLN A 24 8.27 6.22 -7.78
C GLN A 24 8.90 5.35 -8.86
N SER A 25 8.41 5.48 -10.09
CA SER A 25 8.89 4.75 -11.26
C SER A 25 10.32 5.13 -11.64
N GLY A 26 10.66 6.43 -11.60
CA GLY A 26 12.02 6.92 -11.82
C GLY A 26 13.00 6.40 -10.77
N GLN A 27 12.65 6.47 -9.48
CA GLN A 27 13.48 5.93 -8.39
C GLN A 27 13.78 4.44 -8.58
N VAL A 28 12.77 3.65 -8.96
CA VAL A 28 12.97 2.21 -9.20
C VAL A 28 13.78 1.96 -10.48
N ALA A 29 13.54 2.71 -11.56
CA ALA A 29 14.32 2.59 -12.78
C ALA A 29 15.80 2.88 -12.52
N GLU A 30 16.12 3.99 -11.86
CA GLU A 30 17.48 4.36 -11.47
C GLU A 30 18.14 3.27 -10.61
N ALA A 31 17.42 2.73 -9.63
CA ALA A 31 17.92 1.67 -8.75
C ALA A 31 18.19 0.36 -9.51
N LEU A 32 17.30 -0.04 -10.43
CA LEU A 32 17.50 -1.23 -11.26
C LEU A 32 18.68 -1.07 -12.22
N MET A 33 18.81 0.11 -12.87
CA MET A 33 19.94 0.39 -13.76
C MET A 33 21.27 0.40 -13.00
N ALA A 34 21.31 1.00 -11.80
CA ALA A 34 22.50 1.00 -10.95
C ALA A 34 22.89 -0.41 -10.47
N ALA A 35 21.91 -1.25 -10.10
CA ALA A 35 22.13 -2.63 -9.69
C ALA A 35 22.52 -3.55 -10.86
N GLY A 36 22.12 -3.22 -12.09
CA GLY A 36 22.38 -3.99 -13.30
C GLY A 36 23.79 -3.84 -13.89
N GLY A 37 24.61 -2.88 -13.40
CA GLY A 37 25.87 -2.38 -13.98
C GLY A 37 27.07 -3.35 -14.11
N GLY A 38 26.84 -4.65 -14.34
CA GLY A 38 27.85 -5.62 -14.75
C GLY A 38 28.14 -5.61 -16.26
N SER A 39 28.42 -6.78 -16.85
CA SER A 39 28.82 -6.94 -18.27
C SER A 39 27.74 -6.60 -19.31
N GLY A 40 26.55 -6.18 -18.89
CA GLY A 40 25.46 -5.71 -19.75
C GLY A 40 24.79 -4.51 -19.09
N VAL A 41 24.66 -3.41 -19.83
CA VAL A 41 23.99 -2.20 -19.35
C VAL A 41 22.48 -2.42 -19.46
N LEU A 42 21.77 -2.38 -18.34
CA LEU A 42 20.31 -2.33 -18.33
C LEU A 42 19.90 -0.88 -18.63
N ASP A 43 19.13 -0.66 -19.68
CA ASP A 43 18.55 0.66 -20.00
C ASP A 43 17.03 0.61 -19.81
N ILE A 44 16.46 1.62 -19.15
CA ILE A 44 15.04 1.65 -18.78
C ILE A 44 14.42 3.00 -19.19
N ASP A 45 13.42 2.94 -20.07
CA ASP A 45 12.59 4.07 -20.47
C ASP A 45 11.31 4.15 -19.66
N LEU A 46 10.98 5.34 -19.15
CA LEU A 46 9.67 5.58 -18.55
C LEU A 46 8.59 5.82 -19.63
N VAL A 47 7.55 5.00 -19.63
CA VAL A 47 6.40 5.12 -20.52
C VAL A 47 5.18 5.51 -19.71
N THR A 48 4.65 6.72 -19.93
CA THR A 48 3.42 7.15 -19.26
C THR A 48 2.22 6.45 -19.89
N VAL A 49 1.55 5.60 -19.13
CA VAL A 49 0.31 4.95 -19.52
C VAL A 49 -0.86 5.84 -19.09
N ARG A 50 -1.66 6.30 -20.06
CA ARG A 50 -2.87 7.08 -19.77
C ARG A 50 -3.86 6.21 -18.99
N THR A 51 -4.25 6.65 -17.79
CA THR A 51 -5.25 5.95 -16.97
C THR A 51 -6.46 6.85 -16.74
N ASP A 52 -7.67 6.29 -16.85
CA ASP A 52 -8.91 7.04 -16.65
C ASP A 52 -9.12 7.45 -15.18
N GLY A 53 -8.48 6.73 -14.24
CA GLY A 53 -8.63 6.93 -12.79
C GLY A 53 -7.93 8.18 -12.23
N ASP A 54 -6.95 8.76 -12.93
CA ASP A 54 -6.20 9.92 -12.43
C ASP A 54 -7.06 11.21 -12.34
N GLY A 55 -8.16 11.27 -13.10
CA GLY A 55 -9.14 12.37 -13.07
C GLY A 55 -10.47 12.04 -12.39
N ASP A 56 -10.71 10.78 -11.99
CA ASP A 56 -12.01 10.33 -11.46
C ASP A 56 -12.19 10.72 -9.98
N ARG A 57 -13.16 11.61 -9.76
CA ARG A 57 -13.49 12.24 -8.47
C ARG A 57 -14.55 11.48 -7.66
N THR A 58 -15.05 10.36 -8.17
CA THR A 58 -16.02 9.52 -7.45
C THR A 58 -15.43 9.04 -6.11
N PRO A 59 -16.22 9.04 -5.01
CA PRO A 59 -15.75 8.55 -3.71
C PRO A 59 -15.15 7.15 -3.79
N LEU A 60 -14.05 6.89 -3.07
CA LEU A 60 -13.33 5.61 -3.17
C LEU A 60 -14.22 4.39 -2.80
N ARG A 61 -15.19 4.59 -1.90
CA ARG A 61 -16.21 3.59 -1.53
C ARG A 61 -17.20 3.25 -2.66
N GLN A 62 -17.39 4.16 -3.61
CA GLN A 62 -18.33 4.04 -4.74
C GLN A 62 -17.65 3.54 -6.02
N LEU A 63 -16.33 3.71 -6.14
CA LEU A 63 -15.53 3.25 -7.29
C LEU A 63 -15.34 1.73 -7.40
N GLY A 64 -16.24 0.92 -6.82
CA GLY A 64 -16.19 -0.54 -6.95
C GLY A 64 -14.83 -1.12 -6.56
N GLY A 65 -14.31 -0.66 -5.41
CA GLY A 65 -12.94 -0.82 -4.95
C GLY A 65 -12.26 -2.13 -5.33
N VAL A 66 -11.01 -1.97 -5.77
CA VAL A 66 -9.91 -2.92 -6.04
C VAL A 66 -9.41 -2.71 -7.48
N GLY A 67 -8.26 -2.04 -7.60
CA GLY A 67 -7.45 -2.08 -8.82
C GLY A 67 -7.71 -1.05 -9.91
N VAL A 68 -8.56 -0.03 -9.76
CA VAL A 68 -8.80 0.99 -10.81
C VAL A 68 -7.49 1.61 -11.33
N PHE A 69 -6.53 1.87 -10.44
CA PHE A 69 -5.22 2.41 -10.82
C PHE A 69 -4.23 1.35 -11.36
N ALA A 70 -4.43 0.08 -11.01
CA ALA A 70 -3.54 -1.02 -11.41
C ALA A 70 -3.98 -1.66 -12.73
N ALA A 71 -5.29 -1.70 -13.02
CA ALA A 71 -5.87 -2.43 -14.14
C ALA A 71 -5.30 -2.01 -15.49
N ARG A 72 -5.22 -0.69 -15.76
CA ARG A 72 -4.70 -0.21 -17.05
C ARG A 72 -3.21 -0.49 -17.25
N LEU A 73 -2.41 -0.38 -16.18
CA LEU A 73 -0.99 -0.72 -16.18
C LEU A 73 -0.79 -2.23 -16.40
N ARG A 74 -1.62 -3.06 -15.77
CA ARG A 74 -1.62 -4.52 -15.96
C ARG A 74 -2.02 -4.96 -17.36
N HIS A 75 -3.00 -4.28 -17.98
CA HIS A 75 -3.30 -4.51 -19.39
C HIS A 75 -2.11 -4.11 -20.27
N ALA A 76 -1.46 -2.98 -20.01
CA ALA A 76 -0.26 -2.56 -20.75
C ALA A 76 0.87 -3.61 -20.66
N LEU A 77 1.05 -4.24 -19.49
CA LEU A 77 1.96 -5.38 -19.34
C LEU A 77 1.53 -6.58 -20.19
N LEU A 78 0.29 -7.04 -20.03
CA LEU A 78 -0.22 -8.23 -20.72
C LEU A 78 -0.22 -8.07 -22.25
N ASP A 79 -0.49 -6.87 -22.74
CA ASP A 79 -0.53 -6.52 -24.16
C ASP A 79 0.88 -6.27 -24.75
N GLY A 80 1.93 -6.30 -23.91
CA GLY A 80 3.31 -6.06 -24.36
C GLY A 80 3.62 -4.58 -24.68
N GLU A 81 2.76 -3.64 -24.29
CA GLU A 81 2.99 -2.19 -24.45
C GLU A 81 4.17 -1.71 -23.59
N VAL A 82 4.33 -2.30 -22.41
CA VAL A 82 5.43 -2.06 -21.46
C VAL A 82 5.94 -3.39 -20.92
N ASP A 83 7.16 -3.40 -20.38
CA ASP A 83 7.83 -4.59 -19.83
C ASP A 83 7.81 -4.56 -18.30
N LEU A 84 8.06 -3.36 -17.77
CA LEU A 84 8.07 -2.89 -16.38
C LEU A 84 6.75 -2.27 -15.94
N VAL A 85 6.23 -2.49 -14.72
CA VAL A 85 5.40 -1.45 -14.06
C VAL A 85 5.74 -1.33 -12.58
N VAL A 86 5.61 -0.11 -12.04
CA VAL A 86 5.81 0.17 -10.61
C VAL A 86 4.51 0.61 -9.98
N HIS A 87 4.17 -0.04 -8.86
CA HIS A 87 3.00 0.27 -8.08
C HIS A 87 3.37 0.71 -6.66
N SER A 88 2.61 1.67 -6.11
CA SER A 88 2.46 1.74 -4.66
C SER A 88 1.80 0.45 -4.18
N PHE A 89 2.49 -0.35 -3.36
CA PHE A 89 2.07 -1.73 -3.13
C PHE A 89 0.74 -1.84 -2.34
N LYS A 90 0.43 -0.83 -1.54
CA LYS A 90 -0.88 -0.70 -0.86
C LYS A 90 -2.07 -0.57 -1.82
N ASP A 91 -1.84 -0.16 -3.07
CA ASP A 91 -2.89 0.04 -4.07
C ASP A 91 -3.08 -1.21 -4.95
N LEU A 92 -2.19 -2.20 -4.82
CA LEU A 92 -2.25 -3.43 -5.60
C LEU A 92 -3.27 -4.42 -5.00
N PRO A 93 -4.23 -4.94 -5.79
CA PRO A 93 -5.12 -6.02 -5.37
C PRO A 93 -4.39 -7.22 -4.77
N THR A 94 -5.01 -7.93 -3.84
CA THR A 94 -4.44 -9.17 -3.25
C THR A 94 -4.58 -10.38 -4.17
N GLN A 95 -5.54 -10.34 -5.10
CA GLN A 95 -5.75 -11.41 -6.04
C GLN A 95 -4.61 -11.42 -7.05
N PRO A 96 -3.96 -12.58 -7.28
CA PRO A 96 -3.00 -12.71 -8.36
C PRO A 96 -3.71 -12.53 -9.71
N VAL A 97 -2.96 -12.10 -10.71
CA VAL A 97 -3.40 -12.04 -12.11
C VAL A 97 -2.56 -13.04 -12.87
N GLU A 98 -3.22 -13.95 -13.59
CA GLU A 98 -2.52 -14.95 -14.41
C GLU A 98 -1.64 -14.26 -15.45
N GLY A 99 -0.42 -14.76 -15.62
CA GLY A 99 0.56 -14.17 -16.53
C GLY A 99 1.36 -12.98 -15.98
N LEU A 100 1.06 -12.49 -14.77
CA LEU A 100 1.81 -11.40 -14.13
C LEU A 100 2.42 -11.83 -12.79
N GLU A 101 3.58 -11.29 -12.46
CA GLU A 101 4.25 -11.55 -11.19
C GLU A 101 4.92 -10.30 -10.59
N VAL A 102 4.94 -10.21 -9.26
CA VAL A 102 5.69 -9.17 -8.53
C VAL A 102 7.14 -9.63 -8.35
N ILE A 103 7.97 -9.26 -9.32
CA ILE A 103 9.39 -9.65 -9.40
C ILE A 103 10.25 -8.97 -8.33
N CYS A 104 9.96 -7.73 -7.95
CA CYS A 104 10.79 -6.96 -7.03
C CYS A 104 9.96 -6.14 -6.03
N VAL A 105 10.39 -6.13 -4.77
CA VAL A 105 9.88 -5.30 -3.68
C VAL A 105 11.08 -4.57 -3.07
N PRO A 106 11.37 -3.33 -3.52
CA PRO A 106 12.50 -2.55 -3.01
C PRO A 106 12.37 -2.23 -1.51
N PRO A 107 13.46 -1.75 -0.86
CA PRO A 107 13.43 -1.32 0.53
C PRO A 107 12.25 -0.39 0.85
N ARG A 108 11.54 -0.68 1.94
CA ARG A 108 10.35 0.07 2.35
C ARG A 108 10.71 1.46 2.87
N GLU A 109 10.04 2.48 2.35
CA GLU A 109 10.03 3.79 2.98
C GLU A 109 9.12 3.80 4.23
N ASP A 110 9.26 4.79 5.10
CA ASP A 110 8.49 4.91 6.34
C ASP A 110 6.99 4.69 6.12
N PRO A 111 6.40 3.66 6.75
CA PRO A 111 5.02 3.27 6.51
C PRO A 111 4.02 4.16 7.25
N ARG A 112 4.45 5.06 8.13
CA ARG A 112 3.56 5.88 8.96
C ARG A 112 2.72 6.85 8.14
N ASP A 113 1.59 7.23 8.72
CA ASP A 113 0.79 8.35 8.24
C ASP A 113 1.28 9.66 8.87
N ALA A 114 1.10 10.76 8.16
CA ALA A 114 1.43 12.10 8.62
C ALA A 114 0.16 12.97 8.60
N LEU A 115 -0.02 13.75 9.65
CA LEU A 115 -0.95 14.87 9.68
C LEU A 115 -0.28 16.08 9.04
N CYS A 116 -0.95 16.70 8.09
CA CYS A 116 -0.60 18.00 7.54
C CYS A 116 -1.67 18.98 7.98
N ALA A 117 -1.43 19.70 9.07
CA ALA A 117 -2.38 20.64 9.65
C ALA A 117 -1.98 22.09 9.40
N ARG A 118 -2.98 22.98 9.42
CA ARG A 118 -2.74 24.42 9.49
C ARG A 118 -1.92 24.78 10.71
N ASP A 119 -1.18 25.89 10.62
CA ASP A 119 -0.44 26.49 11.74
C ASP A 119 0.53 25.53 12.45
N GLY A 120 0.92 24.43 11.79
CA GLY A 120 1.79 23.40 12.39
C GLY A 120 1.15 22.61 13.52
N LEU A 121 -0.19 22.58 13.64
CA LEU A 121 -0.88 21.91 14.73
C LEU A 121 -0.69 20.38 14.71
N THR A 122 -0.60 19.79 15.89
CA THR A 122 -0.70 18.34 16.09
C THR A 122 -2.16 17.90 16.15
N LEU A 123 -2.43 16.60 16.03
CA LEU A 123 -3.75 16.00 16.16
C LEU A 123 -4.41 16.34 17.50
N ALA A 124 -3.61 16.40 18.57
CA ALA A 124 -4.08 16.79 19.89
C ALA A 124 -4.41 18.29 19.99
N ALA A 125 -3.67 19.14 19.26
CA ALA A 125 -3.83 20.59 19.28
C ALA A 125 -4.90 21.13 18.31
N LEU A 126 -5.46 20.28 17.44
CA LEU A 126 -6.58 20.66 16.58
C LEU A 126 -7.79 21.10 17.44
N PRO A 127 -8.48 22.21 17.08
CA PRO A 127 -9.64 22.67 17.82
C PRO A 127 -10.76 21.66 17.80
N GLU A 128 -11.68 21.78 18.76
CA GLU A 128 -12.90 20.98 18.79
C GLU A 128 -13.70 21.16 17.49
N GLY A 129 -14.18 20.06 16.92
CA GLY A 129 -14.92 20.09 15.66
C GLY A 129 -14.06 20.33 14.42
N ALA A 130 -12.73 20.20 14.51
CA ALA A 130 -11.85 20.43 13.36
C ALA A 130 -12.17 19.53 12.17
N ARG A 131 -12.09 20.10 10.96
CA ARG A 131 -12.36 19.46 9.68
C ARG A 131 -11.10 18.78 9.15
N VAL A 132 -11.06 17.45 9.15
CA VAL A 132 -9.89 16.65 8.74
C VAL A 132 -10.19 15.84 7.49
N GLY A 133 -9.44 16.10 6.42
CA GLY A 133 -9.64 15.45 5.12
C GLY A 133 -8.94 14.09 5.00
N THR A 134 -9.71 13.05 4.68
CA THR A 134 -9.18 11.75 4.25
C THR A 134 -10.22 10.93 3.46
N GLY A 135 -9.83 10.42 2.29
CA GLY A 135 -10.64 9.46 1.54
C GLY A 135 -10.47 8.00 1.97
N SER A 136 -9.67 7.73 3.02
CA SER A 136 -9.41 6.38 3.54
C SER A 136 -10.33 6.04 4.72
N PRO A 137 -11.19 5.01 4.60
CA PRO A 137 -12.02 4.53 5.71
C PRO A 137 -11.20 4.08 6.93
N ARG A 138 -10.01 3.51 6.70
CA ARG A 138 -9.05 3.14 7.75
C ARG A 138 -8.64 4.36 8.59
N ARG A 139 -8.24 5.45 7.93
CA ARG A 139 -7.81 6.68 8.62
C ARG A 139 -8.98 7.34 9.33
N ALA A 140 -10.14 7.41 8.68
CA ALA A 140 -11.35 7.97 9.26
C ALA A 140 -11.74 7.27 10.58
N ALA A 141 -11.76 5.93 10.57
CA ALA A 141 -12.08 5.14 11.76
C ALA A 141 -11.08 5.36 12.90
N GLN A 142 -9.77 5.42 12.60
CA GLN A 142 -8.73 5.62 13.61
C GLN A 142 -8.68 7.06 14.14
N LEU A 143 -8.91 8.07 13.30
CA LEU A 143 -9.07 9.47 13.72
C LEU A 143 -10.23 9.61 14.71
N LEU A 144 -11.40 9.07 14.38
CA LEU A 144 -12.59 9.16 15.24
C LEU A 144 -12.47 8.32 16.51
N ALA A 145 -11.64 7.28 16.50
CA ALA A 145 -11.32 6.52 17.71
C ALA A 145 -10.43 7.33 18.68
N ALA A 146 -9.50 8.14 18.15
CA ALA A 146 -8.61 8.99 18.93
C ALA A 146 -9.25 10.32 19.34
N ARG A 147 -10.01 10.95 18.45
CA ARG A 147 -10.67 12.25 18.61
C ARG A 147 -12.10 12.19 18.03
N PRO A 148 -13.09 11.77 18.84
CA PRO A 148 -14.48 11.60 18.40
C PRO A 148 -15.19 12.88 17.96
N ASP A 149 -14.64 14.04 18.30
CA ASP A 149 -15.18 15.37 17.99
C ASP A 149 -14.86 15.86 16.57
N LEU A 150 -13.92 15.23 15.85
CA LEU A 150 -13.49 15.68 14.53
C LEU A 150 -14.58 15.51 13.46
N GLU A 151 -14.69 16.50 12.56
CA GLU A 151 -15.44 16.36 11.31
C GLU A 151 -14.53 15.73 10.24
N VAL A 152 -14.68 14.43 9.97
CA VAL A 152 -13.92 13.76 8.91
C VAL A 152 -14.55 14.02 7.55
N VAL A 153 -13.83 14.71 6.68
CA VAL A 153 -14.27 15.11 5.34
C VAL A 153 -13.68 14.18 4.27
N ASP A 154 -14.52 13.70 3.36
CA ASP A 154 -14.05 12.87 2.24
C ASP A 154 -13.13 13.68 1.32
N LEU A 155 -12.03 13.07 0.88
CA LEU A 155 -10.95 13.76 0.19
C LEU A 155 -10.36 12.91 -0.95
N ARG A 156 -10.28 13.50 -2.14
CA ARG A 156 -9.75 12.91 -3.38
C ARG A 156 -8.69 13.82 -4.00
N GLY A 157 -8.13 13.39 -5.13
CA GLY A 157 -7.06 14.09 -5.83
C GLY A 157 -5.65 13.61 -5.44
N ASN A 158 -4.63 14.21 -6.05
CA ASN A 158 -3.22 13.92 -5.82
C ASN A 158 -2.71 14.61 -4.54
N VAL A 159 -1.49 14.29 -4.10
CA VAL A 159 -0.91 14.87 -2.87
C VAL A 159 -0.94 16.41 -2.86
N PRO A 160 -0.51 17.13 -3.92
CA PRO A 160 -0.52 18.60 -3.91
C PRO A 160 -1.94 19.18 -3.81
N THR A 161 -2.89 18.64 -4.58
CA THR A 161 -4.30 19.12 -4.53
C THR A 161 -4.93 18.92 -3.16
N ARG A 162 -4.51 17.88 -2.42
CA ARG A 162 -4.98 17.62 -1.06
C ARG A 162 -4.38 18.58 -0.05
N LEU A 163 -3.08 18.87 -0.15
CA LEU A 163 -2.41 19.83 0.70
C LEU A 163 -2.96 21.25 0.51
N ALA A 164 -3.27 21.65 -0.72
CA ALA A 164 -3.89 22.95 -1.03
C ALA A 164 -5.26 23.18 -0.37
N ARG A 165 -5.92 22.11 0.10
CA ARG A 165 -7.17 22.23 0.87
C ARG A 165 -6.95 22.57 2.34
N VAL A 166 -5.73 22.50 2.86
CA VAL A 166 -5.46 22.86 4.25
C VAL A 166 -5.25 24.37 4.37
N ARG A 167 -5.95 24.99 5.32
CA ARG A 167 -5.87 26.43 5.58
C ARG A 167 -4.44 26.87 5.87
N GLY A 168 -3.99 27.93 5.22
CA GLY A 168 -2.66 28.52 5.46
C GLY A 168 -1.48 27.67 5.00
N LEU A 169 -1.71 26.49 4.40
CA LEU A 169 -0.65 25.71 3.77
C LEU A 169 -0.54 26.10 2.29
N GLU A 170 0.45 26.93 2.00
CA GLU A 170 0.88 27.18 0.63
C GLU A 170 1.87 26.09 0.20
N VAL A 171 1.52 25.34 -0.85
CA VAL A 171 2.44 24.37 -1.42
C VAL A 171 3.22 25.06 -2.55
N VAL A 172 4.37 25.64 -2.21
CA VAL A 172 5.32 26.20 -3.18
C VAL A 172 6.31 25.11 -3.58
N GLY A 173 6.57 24.93 -4.87
CA GLY A 173 7.67 24.08 -5.34
C GLY A 173 7.32 22.67 -5.83
N VAL A 174 6.04 22.34 -6.00
CA VAL A 174 5.67 21.19 -6.85
C VAL A 174 5.73 21.67 -8.29
N GLY A 175 6.93 21.67 -8.87
CA GLY A 175 7.25 22.19 -10.20
C GLY A 175 6.26 21.79 -11.29
N THR A 176 5.28 22.66 -11.49
CA THR A 176 4.52 22.79 -12.73
C THR A 176 4.57 24.28 -13.05
N ASP A 177 5.01 24.60 -14.27
CA ASP A 177 4.73 25.88 -14.93
C ASP A 177 3.22 26.11 -15.15
N GLU A 178 2.36 25.26 -14.56
CA GLU A 178 0.93 25.46 -14.46
C GLU A 178 0.50 25.40 -12.98
N PRO A 179 -0.23 26.40 -12.48
CA PRO A 179 -0.87 26.30 -11.19
C PRO A 179 -1.69 25.01 -11.13
N VAL A 180 -1.55 24.24 -10.05
CA VAL A 180 -2.55 23.25 -9.66
C VAL A 180 -3.82 24.03 -9.34
N THR A 181 -4.58 24.38 -10.38
CA THR A 181 -5.85 25.06 -10.23
C THR A 181 -6.75 24.07 -9.48
N PRO A 182 -7.19 24.39 -8.26
CA PRO A 182 -8.28 23.65 -7.66
C PRO A 182 -9.40 23.64 -8.71
N SER A 183 -9.99 22.49 -8.99
CA SER A 183 -11.24 22.53 -9.76
C SER A 183 -12.18 23.47 -9.01
N ARG A 184 -12.99 24.27 -9.71
CA ARG A 184 -13.93 25.26 -9.14
C ARG A 184 -14.84 24.74 -8.00
N ALA A 185 -14.83 23.43 -7.71
CA ALA A 185 -15.59 22.78 -6.65
C ALA A 185 -14.83 22.59 -5.31
N ASP A 186 -13.49 22.66 -5.26
CA ASP A 186 -12.72 22.56 -4.01
C ASP A 186 -12.22 23.97 -3.63
N ALA A 187 -12.73 24.54 -2.54
CA ALA A 187 -12.18 25.79 -2.01
C ALA A 187 -10.79 25.51 -1.40
N ALA A 188 -9.76 26.20 -1.88
CA ALA A 188 -8.45 26.15 -1.24
C ALA A 188 -8.58 26.61 0.23
N GLY A 189 -7.87 25.94 1.14
CA GLY A 189 -7.87 26.27 2.57
C GLY A 189 -9.17 25.98 3.33
N ASP A 190 -10.02 25.07 2.85
CA ASP A 190 -11.30 24.72 3.49
C ASP A 190 -11.19 23.71 4.64
N LEU A 191 -10.06 23.02 4.79
CA LEU A 191 -9.78 22.02 5.82
C LEU A 191 -8.80 22.54 6.88
N ASP A 192 -8.91 21.99 8.09
CA ASP A 192 -7.96 22.27 9.18
C ASP A 192 -6.73 21.37 9.11
N ALA A 193 -6.92 20.15 8.59
CA ALA A 193 -5.82 19.23 8.32
C ALA A 193 -6.18 18.20 7.24
N VAL A 194 -5.17 17.52 6.71
CA VAL A 194 -5.31 16.28 5.93
C VAL A 194 -4.38 15.20 6.47
N VAL A 195 -4.75 13.93 6.29
CA VAL A 195 -3.87 12.80 6.62
C VAL A 195 -3.34 12.16 5.34
N LEU A 196 -2.02 12.12 5.20
CA LEU A 196 -1.31 11.58 4.04
C LEU A 196 -0.31 10.49 4.47
N ALA A 197 0.18 9.70 3.50
CA ALA A 197 1.24 8.74 3.81
C ALA A 197 2.58 9.49 3.84
N LEU A 198 3.37 9.33 4.90
CA LEU A 198 4.66 10.02 5.03
C LEU A 198 5.60 9.68 3.85
N SER A 199 5.63 8.41 3.45
CA SER A 199 6.37 7.96 2.27
C SER A 199 5.97 8.63 0.95
N GLY A 200 4.73 9.11 0.82
CA GLY A 200 4.30 9.87 -0.36
C GLY A 200 4.81 11.31 -0.33
N LEU A 201 4.84 11.93 0.87
CA LEU A 201 5.37 13.27 1.07
C LEU A 201 6.88 13.30 0.83
N ARG A 202 7.64 12.39 1.46
CA ARG A 202 9.11 12.29 1.31
C ARG A 202 9.55 12.10 -0.13
N ARG A 203 8.89 11.21 -0.87
CA ARG A 203 9.18 11.00 -2.30
C ARG A 203 9.00 12.26 -3.12
N LEU A 204 8.06 13.13 -2.74
CA LEU A 204 7.80 14.39 -3.43
C LEU A 204 8.63 15.58 -2.94
N GLY A 205 9.42 15.42 -1.87
CA GLY A 205 10.10 16.52 -1.17
C GLY A 205 9.15 17.42 -0.36
N LEU A 206 7.99 16.87 0.06
CA LEU A 206 6.91 17.59 0.75
C LEU A 206 6.77 17.19 2.23
N GLU A 207 7.78 16.53 2.81
CA GLU A 207 7.76 16.13 4.21
C GLU A 207 7.69 17.30 5.19
N HIS A 208 8.16 18.48 4.78
CA HIS A 208 8.05 19.72 5.56
C HIS A 208 6.59 20.17 5.77
N CYS A 209 5.64 19.67 4.96
CA CYS A 209 4.21 19.92 5.17
C CYS A 209 3.60 19.05 6.29
N ALA A 210 4.32 18.04 6.80
CA ALA A 210 3.85 17.22 7.91
C ALA A 210 4.05 17.96 9.23
N SER A 211 2.94 18.37 9.87
CA SER A 211 2.97 18.95 11.21
C SER A 211 3.19 17.89 12.29
N GLU A 212 2.77 16.65 12.02
CA GLU A 212 2.96 15.52 12.94
C GLU A 212 3.09 14.20 12.16
N VAL A 213 4.05 13.37 12.55
CA VAL A 213 4.12 11.97 12.10
C VAL A 213 3.41 11.10 13.14
N LEU A 214 2.28 10.51 12.74
CA LEU A 214 1.45 9.72 13.64
C LEU A 214 2.13 8.38 13.94
N ASP A 215 2.23 8.03 15.22
CA ASP A 215 2.76 6.74 15.64
C ASP A 215 1.81 5.57 15.27
N LEU A 216 2.31 4.35 15.42
CA LEU A 216 1.58 3.14 15.04
C LEU A 216 0.44 2.79 16.00
N GLU A 217 0.41 3.39 17.20
CA GLU A 217 -0.66 3.22 18.18
C GLU A 217 -1.86 4.11 17.84
N THR A 218 -1.57 5.33 17.36
CA THR A 218 -2.54 6.32 16.90
C THR A 218 -3.07 5.98 15.52
N MET A 219 -2.19 5.56 14.60
CA MET A 219 -2.55 5.34 13.20
C MET A 219 -1.79 4.15 12.61
N LEU A 220 -2.35 2.95 12.77
CA LEU A 220 -1.87 1.75 12.11
C LEU A 220 -2.03 1.89 10.58
N PRO A 221 -0.96 1.71 9.79
CA PRO A 221 -0.93 2.04 8.38
C PRO A 221 -1.73 1.06 7.52
N ALA A 222 -1.96 1.43 6.26
CA ALA A 222 -2.54 0.50 5.29
C ALA A 222 -1.55 -0.66 5.02
N PRO A 223 -2.04 -1.89 4.78
CA PRO A 223 -1.19 -2.99 4.35
C PRO A 223 -0.29 -2.58 3.18
N ALA A 224 1.00 -2.87 3.27
CA ALA A 224 2.05 -2.52 2.33
C ALA A 224 2.28 -1.01 2.09
N GLN A 225 1.78 -0.11 2.95
CA GLN A 225 2.08 1.32 2.85
C GLN A 225 3.59 1.57 2.97
N GLY A 226 4.14 2.43 2.11
CA GLY A 226 5.58 2.73 2.06
C GLY A 226 6.36 1.83 1.10
N ALA A 227 5.89 0.60 0.84
CA ALA A 227 6.50 -0.31 -0.12
C ALA A 227 6.07 0.00 -1.57
N LEU A 228 6.97 -0.25 -2.50
CA LEU A 228 6.69 -0.34 -3.93
C LEU A 228 6.70 -1.80 -4.37
N ALA A 229 6.01 -2.10 -5.45
CA ALA A 229 6.02 -3.40 -6.11
C ALA A 229 6.33 -3.21 -7.59
N VAL A 230 7.31 -3.94 -8.09
CA VAL A 230 7.62 -4.06 -9.52
C VAL A 230 6.92 -5.30 -10.04
N GLU A 231 6.01 -5.12 -11.00
CA GLU A 231 5.28 -6.21 -11.65
C GLU A 231 5.77 -6.34 -13.11
N ALA A 232 5.88 -7.57 -13.58
CA ALA A 232 6.28 -7.90 -14.95
C ALA A 232 5.47 -9.11 -15.46
N ARG A 233 5.61 -9.44 -16.75
CA ARG A 233 5.05 -10.67 -17.32
C ARG A 233 5.83 -11.88 -16.80
N ALA A 234 5.11 -12.92 -16.41
CA ALA A 234 5.70 -14.12 -15.83
C ALA A 234 6.62 -14.84 -16.83
N GLY A 235 7.85 -15.15 -16.40
CA GLY A 235 8.81 -15.89 -17.20
C GLY A 235 9.50 -15.11 -18.31
N GLU A 236 9.36 -13.78 -18.34
CA GLU A 236 9.99 -12.87 -19.30
C GLU A 236 11.04 -11.96 -18.64
N ASP A 237 12.14 -12.52 -18.15
CA ASP A 237 13.24 -11.74 -17.57
C ASP A 237 14.56 -11.98 -18.31
N SER A 238 15.25 -10.89 -18.67
CA SER A 238 16.65 -10.98 -19.11
C SER A 238 17.57 -11.33 -17.94
N ALA A 239 18.75 -11.89 -18.24
CA ALA A 239 19.72 -12.21 -17.19
C ALA A 239 20.17 -10.95 -16.43
N GLU A 240 20.21 -9.81 -17.11
CA GLU A 240 20.52 -8.48 -16.56
C GLU A 240 19.45 -8.04 -15.57
N LEU A 241 18.17 -8.12 -15.97
CA LEU A 241 17.05 -7.76 -15.12
C LEU A 241 16.98 -8.67 -13.88
N ALA A 242 17.14 -9.98 -14.05
CA ALA A 242 17.14 -10.93 -12.94
C ALA A 242 18.23 -10.62 -11.90
N ARG A 243 19.43 -10.22 -12.34
CA ARG A 243 20.51 -9.78 -11.44
C ARG A 243 20.15 -8.48 -10.71
N ALA A 244 19.64 -7.48 -11.43
CA ALA A 244 19.24 -6.20 -10.84
C ALA A 244 18.11 -6.37 -9.81
N VAL A 245 17.10 -7.18 -10.14
CA VAL A 245 16.00 -7.55 -9.24
C VAL A 245 16.51 -8.25 -8.01
N ALA A 246 17.40 -9.25 -8.15
CA ALA A 246 17.96 -9.97 -7.00
C ALA A 246 18.73 -9.07 -6.03
N ALA A 247 19.35 -7.99 -6.53
CA ALA A 247 20.05 -7.01 -5.70
C ALA A 247 19.11 -5.98 -5.06
N LEU A 248 18.02 -5.61 -5.73
CA LEU A 248 17.08 -4.60 -5.25
C LEU A 248 15.95 -5.18 -4.38
N ASP A 249 15.64 -6.46 -4.52
CA ASP A 249 14.57 -7.11 -3.77
C ASP A 249 14.91 -7.25 -2.28
N ASP A 250 14.22 -6.48 -1.44
CA ASP A 250 14.50 -6.42 0.00
C ASP A 250 13.70 -7.50 0.74
N GLU A 251 14.37 -8.58 1.13
CA GLU A 251 13.77 -9.71 1.85
C GLU A 251 12.96 -9.27 3.10
N PRO A 252 13.49 -8.41 4.00
CA PRO A 252 12.73 -7.92 5.15
C PRO A 252 11.41 -7.23 4.78
N THR A 253 11.44 -6.37 3.76
CA THR A 253 10.24 -5.71 3.24
C THR A 253 9.29 -6.71 2.61
N ARG A 254 9.78 -7.60 1.73
CA ARG A 254 8.96 -8.61 1.06
C ARG A 254 8.22 -9.50 2.05
N LEU A 255 8.89 -9.96 3.10
CA LEU A 255 8.28 -10.79 4.15
C LEU A 255 7.22 -10.01 4.94
N ALA A 256 7.52 -8.76 5.32
CA ALA A 256 6.58 -7.91 6.04
C ALA A 256 5.30 -7.64 5.22
N VAL A 257 5.43 -7.20 3.96
CA VAL A 257 4.28 -6.90 3.12
C VAL A 257 3.51 -8.15 2.71
N THR A 258 4.17 -9.30 2.58
CA THR A 258 3.49 -10.60 2.39
C THR A 258 2.57 -10.92 3.56
N ALA A 259 3.05 -10.76 4.79
CA ALA A 259 2.24 -11.00 5.98
C ALA A 259 1.05 -10.03 6.09
N GLU A 260 1.29 -8.74 5.86
CA GLU A 260 0.25 -7.70 5.86
C GLU A 260 -0.82 -7.96 4.79
N ARG A 261 -0.41 -8.32 3.57
CA ARG A 261 -1.32 -8.58 2.45
C ARG A 261 -2.06 -9.90 2.61
N ALA A 262 -1.47 -10.91 3.24
CA ALA A 262 -2.15 -12.16 3.55
C ALA A 262 -3.30 -11.96 4.55
N LEU A 263 -3.14 -11.07 5.53
CA LEU A 263 -4.24 -10.64 6.41
C LEU A 263 -5.36 -9.98 5.60
N MET A 264 -5.01 -9.03 4.73
CA MET A 264 -5.99 -8.33 3.87
C MET A 264 -6.77 -9.31 2.98
N ALA A 265 -6.08 -10.27 2.35
CA ALA A 265 -6.68 -11.30 1.52
C ALA A 265 -7.68 -12.17 2.30
N ARG A 266 -7.31 -12.59 3.52
CA ARG A 266 -8.18 -13.42 4.39
C ARG A 266 -9.45 -12.70 4.84
N LEU A 267 -9.38 -11.39 5.02
CA LEU A 267 -10.52 -10.57 5.39
C LEU A 267 -11.43 -10.25 4.20
N SER A 268 -11.10 -10.71 2.98
CA SER A 268 -11.72 -10.28 1.73
C SER A 268 -11.82 -8.75 1.63
N ALA A 269 -10.83 -8.07 2.23
CA ALA A 269 -10.80 -6.63 2.36
C ALA A 269 -10.14 -6.02 1.10
N GLY A 270 -10.84 -5.12 0.42
CA GLY A 270 -10.24 -4.23 -0.57
C GLY A 270 -9.73 -2.93 0.05
N CYS A 271 -9.18 -2.01 -0.76
CA CYS A 271 -8.68 -0.70 -0.29
C CYS A 271 -9.76 0.18 0.40
N ALA A 272 -11.04 -0.15 0.23
CA ALA A 272 -12.17 0.52 0.88
C ALA A 272 -12.50 -0.04 2.27
N ALA A 273 -11.85 -1.12 2.73
CA ALA A 273 -12.06 -1.66 4.06
C ALA A 273 -11.29 -0.83 5.11
N PRO A 274 -11.86 -0.60 6.32
CA PRO A 274 -11.18 0.10 7.40
C PRO A 274 -10.15 -0.79 8.12
N VAL A 275 -9.20 -1.36 7.37
CA VAL A 275 -8.20 -2.32 7.88
C VAL A 275 -6.82 -1.69 7.88
N GLY A 276 -6.20 -1.60 9.05
CA GLY A 276 -4.78 -1.33 9.20
C GLY A 276 -4.00 -2.62 9.45
N ALA A 277 -2.80 -2.72 8.89
CA ALA A 277 -1.88 -3.81 9.18
C ALA A 277 -0.45 -3.33 9.03
N TRP A 278 0.40 -3.73 9.98
CA TRP A 278 1.82 -3.50 9.91
C TRP A 278 2.59 -4.70 10.46
N ALA A 279 3.61 -5.09 9.72
CA ALA A 279 4.56 -6.11 10.09
C ALA A 279 5.99 -5.61 9.92
N ARG A 280 6.88 -6.17 10.72
CA ARG A 280 8.32 -5.99 10.59
C ARG A 280 8.99 -7.33 10.88
N LEU A 281 10.03 -7.63 10.13
CA LEU A 281 10.89 -8.76 10.43
C LEU A 281 11.65 -8.47 11.74
N ARG A 282 11.44 -9.30 12.77
CA ARG A 282 12.30 -9.26 13.96
C ARG A 282 13.58 -10.04 13.64
N GLY A 283 14.74 -9.41 13.86
CA GLY A 283 16.03 -10.09 13.81
C GLY A 283 16.06 -11.29 14.76
N GLY A 284 16.84 -12.31 14.41
CA GLY A 284 16.89 -13.60 15.10
C GLY A 284 17.60 -13.58 16.46
N SER A 285 17.19 -12.71 17.40
CA SER A 285 17.49 -12.99 18.79
C SER A 285 16.66 -14.21 19.21
N ARG A 286 17.36 -15.30 19.52
CA ARG A 286 16.84 -16.39 20.35
C ARG A 286 16.61 -15.82 21.76
N GLU A 287 15.65 -14.92 21.92
CA GLU A 287 15.01 -14.85 23.23
C GLU A 287 14.19 -16.13 23.34
N PRO A 288 14.45 -16.97 24.36
CA PRO A 288 13.55 -18.04 24.69
C PRO A 288 12.15 -17.42 24.80
N TRP A 289 11.15 -18.12 24.28
CA TRP A 289 9.80 -17.91 24.78
C TRP A 289 9.84 -18.13 26.28
N GLY A 290 9.99 -17.06 27.07
CA GLY A 290 9.55 -17.05 28.43
C GLY A 290 8.04 -17.10 28.35
N GLU A 291 7.44 -18.26 28.63
CA GLU A 291 6.06 -18.30 29.12
C GLU A 291 6.02 -17.55 30.44
N HIS A 292 6.05 -16.22 30.40
CA HIS A 292 5.69 -15.40 31.54
C HIS A 292 4.16 -15.37 31.58
N ALA A 293 3.59 -16.46 32.09
CA ALA A 293 2.32 -16.42 32.78
C ALA A 293 2.56 -15.64 34.07
N GLU A 294 2.44 -14.31 34.01
CA GLU A 294 2.21 -13.54 35.22
C GLU A 294 0.83 -13.95 35.75
N HIS A 295 0.84 -14.91 36.67
CA HIS A 295 -0.23 -15.16 37.60
C HIS A 295 -0.42 -13.92 38.49
N GLY A 296 -1.10 -12.91 37.96
CA GLY A 296 -1.73 -11.87 38.76
C GLY A 296 -3.04 -12.39 39.32
N THR A 297 -2.99 -13.11 40.45
CA THR A 297 -4.18 -13.39 41.26
C THR A 297 -4.69 -12.10 41.89
N GLY A 298 -5.84 -11.61 41.41
CA GLY A 298 -6.61 -10.53 42.02
C GLY A 298 -7.89 -10.28 41.22
N GLY A 299 -9.01 -10.86 41.66
CA GLY A 299 -10.22 -11.04 40.84
C GLY A 299 -11.13 -9.82 40.68
N SER A 300 -11.87 -9.77 39.57
CA SER A 300 -13.35 -9.91 39.55
C SER A 300 -13.91 -9.87 38.11
N MET A 301 -14.63 -10.93 37.74
CA MET A 301 -15.70 -11.12 36.73
C MET A 301 -15.88 -10.16 35.51
N GLY A 302 -15.85 -10.75 34.29
CA GLY A 302 -16.43 -10.22 33.04
C GLY A 302 -15.97 -11.01 31.79
N PRO A 303 -16.81 -11.27 30.76
CA PRO A 303 -16.68 -12.47 29.91
C PRO A 303 -15.60 -12.39 28.81
N ALA A 304 -14.79 -13.43 28.79
CA ALA A 304 -13.99 -14.02 27.70
C ALA A 304 -13.85 -13.23 26.39
N GLY A 305 -12.72 -12.52 26.24
CA GLY A 305 -12.16 -12.16 24.94
C GLY A 305 -11.10 -13.17 24.50
N THR A 306 -11.42 -14.01 23.51
CA THR A 306 -10.48 -14.98 22.93
C THR A 306 -9.27 -14.27 22.31
N ARG A 307 -8.06 -14.51 22.84
CA ARG A 307 -6.80 -14.07 22.21
C ARG A 307 -6.46 -15.04 21.06
N ALA A 308 -6.59 -14.59 19.81
CA ALA A 308 -5.99 -15.28 18.66
C ALA A 308 -4.57 -14.72 18.40
N SER A 309 -3.57 -15.59 18.49
CA SER A 309 -2.22 -15.40 17.94
C SER A 309 -2.13 -16.30 16.71
N ALA A 310 -1.95 -15.72 15.52
CA ALA A 310 -1.80 -16.48 14.29
C ALA A 310 -0.33 -16.52 13.88
N ALA A 311 0.33 -17.66 14.11
CA ALA A 311 1.54 -18.01 13.38
C ALA A 311 1.11 -18.39 11.95
N MET A 312 1.59 -17.65 10.94
CA MET A 312 1.40 -18.03 9.54
C MET A 312 2.70 -18.62 9.02
N THR A 313 2.70 -19.94 8.80
CA THR A 313 3.74 -20.62 8.02
C THR A 313 3.43 -20.46 6.54
N PRO A 314 4.35 -19.98 5.69
CA PRO A 314 4.11 -19.89 4.25
C PRO A 314 3.89 -21.30 3.66
N PRO A 315 3.00 -21.46 2.65
CA PRO A 315 2.85 -22.73 1.96
C PRO A 315 4.12 -23.07 1.18
N ARG A 316 4.58 -24.31 1.30
CA ARG A 316 5.67 -24.86 0.48
C ARG A 316 5.20 -24.98 -0.98
N PRO A 317 6.03 -24.69 -1.99
CA PRO A 317 5.71 -25.01 -3.37
C PRO A 317 5.68 -26.55 -3.51
N GLY A 318 4.50 -27.10 -3.83
CA GLY A 318 4.35 -28.52 -4.15
C GLY A 318 4.81 -28.80 -5.58
N PRO A 319 5.32 -30.01 -5.88
CA PRO A 319 5.78 -30.35 -7.22
C PRO A 319 4.58 -30.47 -8.18
N GLY A 320 4.76 -29.96 -9.40
CA GLY A 320 3.74 -29.92 -10.44
C GLY A 320 3.20 -31.31 -10.82
N ARG A 321 1.90 -31.37 -11.12
CA ARG A 321 1.27 -32.47 -11.87
C ARG A 321 0.23 -31.93 -12.84
N GLU A 322 0.35 -32.40 -14.07
CA GLU A 322 -0.50 -32.18 -15.25
C GLU A 322 -1.91 -32.79 -15.15
N PRO A 323 -2.84 -32.45 -16.09
CA PRO A 323 -4.27 -32.46 -15.85
C PRO A 323 -5.00 -33.74 -16.32
N GLY A 324 -6.05 -34.12 -15.60
CA GLY A 324 -6.92 -35.24 -16.00
C GLY A 324 -8.28 -35.31 -15.28
N ARG A 325 -9.31 -34.86 -16.00
CA ARG A 325 -10.73 -35.31 -15.99
C ARG A 325 -11.66 -35.04 -14.78
N ARG A 326 -12.65 -34.18 -15.09
CA ARG A 326 -14.11 -34.24 -14.85
C ARG A 326 -14.67 -34.93 -13.58
N GLY A 327 -15.39 -34.11 -12.80
CA GLY A 327 -16.78 -34.40 -12.42
C GLY A 327 -17.08 -34.46 -10.92
N ARG A 328 -17.75 -33.44 -10.39
CA ARG A 328 -19.11 -33.49 -9.79
C ARG A 328 -19.39 -32.23 -8.98
N ALA A 329 -20.59 -31.69 -9.19
CA ALA A 329 -21.15 -30.57 -8.45
C ALA A 329 -21.32 -30.93 -6.96
N VAL A 330 -20.91 -30.02 -6.08
CA VAL A 330 -21.28 -30.05 -4.66
C VAL A 330 -22.02 -28.75 -4.35
N GLN A 331 -23.17 -28.93 -3.70
CA GLN A 331 -24.20 -27.96 -3.43
C GLN A 331 -23.70 -26.81 -2.53
N ARG A 332 -24.13 -25.58 -2.86
CA ARG A 332 -23.95 -24.37 -2.03
C ARG A 332 -24.85 -24.44 -0.79
N PRO A 333 -24.33 -24.25 0.44
CA PRO A 333 -25.20 -23.97 1.57
C PRO A 333 -25.64 -22.50 1.53
N ARG A 334 -26.95 -22.29 1.65
CA ARG A 334 -27.59 -20.97 1.84
C ARG A 334 -27.16 -20.41 3.19
N ALA A 335 -26.36 -19.33 3.20
CA ALA A 335 -26.13 -18.54 4.40
C ALA A 335 -27.27 -17.51 4.56
N ALA A 336 -28.06 -17.70 5.61
CA ALA A 336 -29.09 -16.77 6.03
C ALA A 336 -28.48 -15.44 6.49
N ARG A 337 -29.08 -14.33 6.03
CA ARG A 337 -28.77 -12.97 6.50
C ARG A 337 -29.16 -12.84 7.98
N ARG A 338 -28.19 -12.71 8.87
CA ARG A 338 -28.35 -12.06 10.17
C ARG A 338 -27.20 -11.08 10.34
N GLY A 339 -27.54 -9.79 10.39
CA GLY A 339 -26.58 -8.72 10.66
C GLY A 339 -25.97 -8.91 12.04
N CYS A 340 -24.66 -9.04 12.10
CA CYS A 340 -23.91 -9.10 13.34
C CYS A 340 -23.40 -7.69 13.66
N SER A 341 -24.04 -7.03 14.61
CA SER A 341 -23.56 -5.79 15.22
C SER A 341 -22.43 -6.13 16.19
N CYS A 342 -21.19 -6.16 15.70
CA CYS A 342 -20.00 -6.29 16.54
C CYS A 342 -19.01 -5.17 16.22
N CYS A 343 -19.41 -3.93 16.49
CA CYS A 343 -18.50 -2.81 16.62
C CYS A 343 -17.91 -2.80 18.04
N GLY A 344 -17.11 -3.82 18.38
CA GLY A 344 -16.28 -3.82 19.58
C GLY A 344 -14.99 -3.06 19.33
N ARG A 345 -14.44 -2.40 20.35
CA ARG A 345 -13.14 -1.68 20.30
C ARG A 345 -12.04 -2.61 19.76
N TRP A 346 -11.53 -2.33 18.57
CA TRP A 346 -10.34 -2.99 18.03
C TRP A 346 -9.11 -2.21 18.52
N SER A 347 -8.35 -2.78 19.45
CA SER A 347 -7.00 -2.28 19.75
C SER A 347 -6.06 -2.64 18.58
N PRO A 348 -5.23 -1.72 18.09
CA PRO A 348 -4.26 -2.03 17.04
C PRO A 348 -3.33 -3.16 17.52
N ARG A 349 -3.28 -4.25 16.76
CA ARG A 349 -2.35 -5.36 17.03
C ARG A 349 -1.29 -5.36 15.93
N SER A 350 -0.04 -5.17 16.32
CA SER A 350 1.12 -5.35 15.44
C SER A 350 1.32 -6.84 15.14
N MET A 351 1.52 -7.20 13.87
CA MET A 351 1.85 -8.57 13.48
C MET A 351 3.38 -8.71 13.40
N VAL A 352 3.93 -9.79 13.95
CA VAL A 352 5.37 -10.09 13.84
C VAL A 352 5.55 -11.28 12.89
N ALA A 353 6.18 -11.04 11.74
CA ALA A 353 6.59 -12.11 10.84
C ALA A 353 7.89 -12.73 11.37
N ARG A 354 7.96 -14.06 11.46
CA ARG A 354 9.17 -14.82 11.83
C ARG A 354 9.69 -15.60 10.62
N ARG A 355 11.01 -15.62 10.45
CA ARG A 355 11.68 -16.53 9.52
C ARG A 355 11.55 -17.96 10.05
N SER A 356 10.99 -18.87 9.29
CA SER A 356 11.12 -20.30 9.58
C SER A 356 12.55 -20.69 9.26
N ALA A 357 13.32 -21.14 10.24
CA ALA A 357 14.60 -21.79 9.94
C ALA A 357 14.30 -23.02 9.08
N ALA A 358 14.82 -23.06 7.86
CA ALA A 358 14.86 -24.30 7.10
C ALA A 358 15.79 -25.25 7.87
N SER A 359 15.21 -26.35 8.36
CA SER A 359 15.96 -27.55 8.77
C SER A 359 16.08 -28.45 7.55
#